data_AF-A0A9N7RQT5-F1
#
_entry.id   AF-A0A9N7RQT5-F1
#
_cell.length_a   1.000
_cell.length_b   1.000
_cell.length_c   1.000
_cell.angle_alpha   90.00
_cell.angle_beta   90.00
_cell.angle_gamma   90.00
#
_symmetry.space_group_name_H-M   'P 1'
#
loop_
_entity.id
_entity.type
_entity.pdbx_description
1 polymer ?
#
loop_
_entity_poly.entity_id
_entity_poly.type
_entity_poly.pdbx_seq_one_letter_code
_entity_poly.pdbx_strand_id
1 'polypeptide(L)'
;VIDKTIERYQTALKTPTIGPAKGLDANMQNLKDETADLRKKIELLEVSERMLMGESLDSCSKEELQQLEQQLEQSLKNIRARKIKLFEEQIDHLKQQEEHLMKENAELKKRVDSEQHSINFINFV
;
A
#
# COMPACT_ATOMS: atom_id res chain seq x y z
N VAL A 1 -4.84 -51.47 -22.01
CA VAL A 1 -4.17 -50.44 -22.87
C VAL A 1 -3.50 -49.38 -22.01
N ILE A 2 -4.19 -48.84 -20.99
CA ILE A 2 -3.64 -47.85 -20.03
C ILE A 2 -2.42 -48.39 -19.27
N ASP A 3 -2.44 -49.64 -18.80
CA ASP A 3 -1.31 -50.22 -18.04
C ASP A 3 -0.04 -50.35 -18.90
N LYS A 4 -0.20 -50.74 -20.18
CA LYS A 4 0.90 -50.76 -21.14
C LYS A 4 1.45 -49.36 -21.41
N THR A 5 0.59 -48.33 -21.40
CA THR A 5 1.03 -46.94 -21.52
C THR A 5 1.85 -46.52 -20.30
N ILE A 6 1.37 -46.82 -19.09
CA ILE A 6 2.08 -46.53 -17.82
C ILE A 6 3.43 -47.24 -17.78
N GLU A 7 3.46 -48.52 -18.14
CA GLU A 7 4.69 -49.32 -18.18
C GLU A 7 5.69 -48.77 -19.20
N ARG A 8 5.23 -48.31 -20.36
CA ARG A 8 6.09 -47.65 -21.37
C ARG A 8 6.72 -46.36 -20.84
N TYR A 9 5.96 -45.55 -20.10
CA TYR A 9 6.45 -44.32 -19.47
C TYR A 9 7.45 -44.62 -18.33
N GLN A 10 7.17 -45.64 -17.51
CA GLN A 10 8.08 -46.08 -16.45
C GLN A 10 9.38 -46.68 -16.99
N THR A 11 9.32 -47.36 -18.14
CA THR A 11 10.50 -47.95 -18.78
C THR A 11 11.35 -46.89 -19.47
N ALA A 12 10.74 -45.86 -20.05
CA ALA A 12 11.44 -44.71 -20.63
C ALA A 12 12.19 -43.85 -19.58
N LEU A 13 11.69 -43.81 -18.34
CA LEU A 13 12.40 -43.22 -17.20
C LEU A 13 13.57 -44.07 -16.69
N LYS A 14 13.55 -45.39 -16.94
CA LYS A 14 14.58 -46.35 -16.48
C LYS A 14 15.68 -46.61 -17.52
N THR A 15 15.48 -46.26 -18.78
CA THR A 15 16.53 -46.35 -19.81
C THR A 15 17.51 -45.17 -19.68
N PRO A 16 18.82 -45.41 -19.50
CA PRO A 16 19.81 -44.35 -19.42
C PRO A 16 20.12 -43.83 -20.83
N THR A 17 19.20 -43.07 -21.43
CA THR A 17 19.44 -42.33 -22.66
C THR A 17 19.88 -40.91 -22.32
N ILE A 18 21.20 -40.76 -22.14
CA ILE A 18 22.05 -39.63 -22.54
C ILE A 18 21.31 -38.25 -22.62
N GLY A 19 21.22 -37.56 -21.48
CA GLY A 19 20.74 -36.17 -21.31
C GLY A 19 20.32 -35.96 -19.85
N PRO A 20 20.68 -34.86 -19.14
CA PRO A 20 20.76 -34.90 -17.69
C PRO A 20 19.36 -34.87 -17.06
N ALA A 21 18.87 -36.04 -16.63
CA ALA A 21 17.83 -36.14 -15.60
C ALA A 21 18.21 -35.36 -14.32
N LYS A 22 19.53 -35.20 -14.07
CA LYS A 22 20.10 -34.30 -13.07
C LYS A 22 19.60 -32.85 -13.17
N GLY A 23 19.26 -32.36 -14.37
CA GLY A 23 18.81 -30.98 -14.57
C GLY A 23 17.40 -30.71 -14.03
N LEU A 24 16.47 -31.65 -14.22
CA LEU A 24 15.11 -31.53 -13.67
C LEU A 24 15.09 -31.77 -12.16
N ASP A 25 15.85 -32.77 -11.66
CA ASP A 25 15.94 -33.04 -10.23
C ASP A 25 16.62 -31.90 -9.47
N ALA A 26 17.71 -31.33 -10.03
CA ALA A 26 18.36 -30.15 -9.47
C ALA A 26 17.46 -28.92 -9.53
N ASN A 27 16.72 -28.71 -10.63
CA ASN A 27 15.78 -27.59 -10.72
C ASN A 27 14.62 -27.72 -9.72
N MET A 28 14.09 -28.93 -9.54
CA MET A 28 13.05 -29.19 -8.55
C MET A 28 13.57 -29.07 -7.11
N GLN A 29 14.83 -29.44 -6.85
CA GLN A 29 15.47 -29.20 -5.57
C GLN A 29 15.67 -27.70 -5.31
N ASN A 30 16.18 -26.95 -6.29
CA ASN A 30 16.34 -25.50 -6.20
C ASN A 30 15.01 -24.80 -5.90
N LEU A 31 13.91 -25.19 -6.55
CA LEU A 31 12.58 -24.64 -6.30
C LEU A 31 12.07 -24.96 -4.89
N LYS A 32 12.38 -26.14 -4.35
CA LYS A 32 12.04 -26.50 -2.97
C LYS A 32 12.83 -25.66 -1.97
N ASP A 33 14.12 -25.46 -2.22
CA ASP A 33 15.00 -24.67 -1.38
C ASP A 33 14.56 -23.20 -1.40
N GLU A 34 14.26 -22.64 -2.58
CA GLU A 34 13.71 -21.29 -2.72
C GLU A 34 12.36 -21.13 -1.99
N THR A 35 11.48 -22.13 -2.09
CA THR A 35 10.21 -22.13 -1.36
C THR A 35 10.43 -22.15 0.16
N ALA A 36 11.42 -22.92 0.64
CA ALA A 36 11.77 -22.97 2.05
C ALA A 36 12.34 -21.62 2.53
N ASP A 37 13.19 -20.98 1.74
CA ASP A 37 13.75 -19.66 2.03
C ASP A 37 12.67 -18.58 2.08
N LEU A 38 11.73 -18.58 1.13
CA LEU A 38 10.58 -17.68 1.13
C LEU A 38 9.70 -17.89 2.35
N ARG A 39 9.43 -19.15 2.73
CA ARG A 39 8.66 -19.46 3.95
C ARG A 39 9.35 -18.91 5.19
N LYS A 40 10.66 -19.10 5.32
CA LYS A 40 11.43 -18.57 6.44
C LYS A 40 11.40 -17.04 6.48
N LYS A 41 11.46 -16.39 5.32
CA LYS A 41 11.36 -14.93 5.21
C LYS A 41 9.98 -14.43 5.66
N ILE A 42 8.90 -15.11 5.29
CA ILE A 42 7.54 -14.78 5.75
C ILE A 42 7.46 -14.89 7.27
N GLU A 43 7.93 -15.99 7.84
CA GLU A 43 7.89 -16.22 9.30
C GLU A 43 8.65 -15.14 10.08
N LEU A 44 9.82 -14.71 9.57
CA LEU A 44 10.57 -13.60 10.15
C LEU A 44 9.82 -12.26 10.06
N LEU A 45 9.13 -12.00 8.95
CA LEU A 45 8.31 -10.80 8.79
C LEU A 45 7.11 -10.79 9.75
N GLU A 46 6.43 -11.92 9.91
CA GLU A 46 5.30 -12.07 10.85
C GLU A 46 5.73 -11.89 12.31
N VAL A 47 6.93 -12.37 12.68
CA VAL A 47 7.52 -12.10 14.00
C VAL A 47 7.79 -10.61 14.16
N SER A 48 8.44 -9.99 13.17
CA SER A 48 8.74 -8.55 13.22
C SER A 48 7.47 -7.70 13.30
N GLU A 49 6.41 -8.06 12.58
CA GLU A 49 5.12 -7.38 12.64
C GLU A 49 4.51 -7.46 14.05
N ARG A 50 4.46 -8.66 14.65
CA ARG A 50 3.97 -8.84 16.02
C ARG A 50 4.76 -8.01 17.03
N MET A 51 6.09 -7.98 16.91
CA MET A 51 6.93 -7.13 17.76
C MET A 51 6.60 -5.64 17.60
N LEU A 52 6.44 -5.16 16.35
CA LEU A 52 6.03 -3.78 16.07
C LEU A 52 4.64 -3.45 16.63
N MET A 53 3.76 -4.44 16.74
CA MET A 53 2.44 -4.34 17.37
C MET A 53 2.49 -4.43 18.91
N GLY A 54 3.67 -4.61 19.49
CA GLY A 54 3.87 -4.73 20.94
C GLY A 54 3.57 -6.11 21.50
N GLU A 55 3.49 -7.14 20.65
CA GLU A 55 3.23 -8.53 21.03
C GLU A 55 4.55 -9.32 21.20
N SER A 56 4.51 -10.38 22.00
CA SER A 56 5.62 -11.34 22.18
C SER A 56 6.96 -10.70 22.57
N LEU A 57 6.94 -9.64 23.38
CA LEU A 57 8.14 -8.90 23.80
C LEU A 57 8.91 -9.56 24.96
N ASP A 58 8.37 -10.63 25.56
CA ASP A 58 8.91 -11.27 26.76
C ASP A 58 10.34 -11.82 26.57
N SER A 59 10.72 -12.15 25.34
CA SER A 59 12.05 -12.66 24.99
C SER A 59 13.02 -11.59 24.49
N CYS A 60 12.59 -10.33 24.39
CA CYS A 60 13.43 -9.25 23.86
C CYS A 60 14.45 -8.77 24.90
N SER A 61 15.67 -8.53 24.44
CA SER A 61 16.67 -7.79 25.20
C SER A 61 16.30 -6.31 25.33
N LYS A 62 16.93 -5.63 26.28
CA LYS A 62 16.74 -4.19 26.46
C LYS A 62 17.14 -3.41 25.21
N GLU A 63 18.21 -3.82 24.56
CA GLU A 63 18.74 -3.19 23.35
C GLU A 63 17.76 -3.33 22.18
N GLU A 64 17.16 -4.52 21.99
CA GLU A 64 16.15 -4.75 20.96
C GLU A 64 14.89 -3.93 21.20
N LEU A 65 14.43 -3.83 22.46
CA LEU A 65 13.29 -2.98 22.82
C LEU A 65 13.57 -1.50 22.55
N GLN A 66 14.78 -1.01 22.84
CA GLN A 66 15.16 0.37 22.53
C GLN A 66 15.18 0.65 21.03
N GLN A 67 15.68 -0.28 20.22
CA GLN A 67 15.66 -0.15 18.76
C GLN A 67 14.23 -0.13 18.22
N LEU A 68 13.38 -1.01 18.75
CA LEU A 68 11.96 -1.08 18.39
C LEU A 68 11.24 0.24 18.71
N GLU A 69 11.45 0.78 19.91
CA GLU A 69 10.89 2.07 20.33
C GLU A 69 11.33 3.21 19.41
N GLN A 70 12.63 3.31 19.11
CA GLN A 70 13.16 4.33 18.20
C GLN A 70 12.55 4.22 16.79
N GLN A 71 12.41 3.01 16.27
CA GLN A 71 11.80 2.77 14.96
C GLN A 71 10.33 3.20 14.93
N LEU A 72 9.57 2.89 15.99
CA LEU A 72 8.17 3.29 16.12
C LEU A 72 8.02 4.80 16.26
N GLU A 73 8.85 5.44 17.08
CA GLU A 73 8.83 6.88 17.29
C GLU A 73 9.13 7.62 15.97
N GLN A 74 10.17 7.21 15.26
CA GLN A 74 10.55 7.81 13.98
C GLN A 74 9.45 7.63 12.92
N SER A 75 8.85 6.44 12.85
CA SER A 75 7.75 6.15 11.93
C SER A 75 6.51 7.00 12.25
N LEU A 76 6.16 7.13 13.53
CA LEU A 76 5.06 7.95 13.99
C LEU A 76 5.28 9.44 13.69
N LYS A 77 6.50 9.94 13.89
CA LYS A 77 6.89 11.30 13.51
C LYS A 77 6.69 11.55 12.01
N ASN A 78 7.12 10.62 11.16
CA ASN A 78 6.96 10.71 9.71
C ASN A 78 5.47 10.71 9.30
N ILE A 79 4.66 9.83 9.90
CA ILE A 79 3.21 9.76 9.65
C ILE A 79 2.54 11.08 10.03
N ARG A 80 2.86 11.62 11.22
CA ARG A 80 2.31 12.90 11.69
C ARG A 80 2.69 14.06 10.77
N ALA A 81 3.96 14.15 10.38
CA ALA A 81 4.42 15.19 9.45
C ALA A 81 3.68 15.13 8.12
N ARG A 82 3.49 13.93 7.56
CA ARG A 82 2.74 13.75 6.31
C ARG A 82 1.26 14.13 6.46
N LYS A 83 0.62 13.77 7.57
CA LYS A 83 -0.77 14.16 7.86
C LYS A 83 -0.93 15.67 7.98
N ILE A 84 -0.02 16.33 8.70
CA ILE A 84 -0.03 17.79 8.85
C ILE A 84 0.06 18.46 7.49
N LYS A 85 1.05 18.07 6.68
CA LYS A 85 1.22 18.62 5.33
C LYS A 85 -0.04 18.46 4.46
N LEU A 86 -0.66 17.28 4.49
CA LEU A 86 -1.90 17.04 3.73
C LEU A 86 -3.06 17.91 4.22
N PHE A 87 -3.19 18.12 5.53
CA PHE A 87 -4.22 19.00 6.07
C PHE A 87 -3.97 20.47 5.75
N GLU A 88 -2.71 20.92 5.77
CA GLU A 88 -2.33 22.27 5.32
C GLU A 88 -2.72 22.49 3.86
N GLU A 89 -2.38 21.55 2.97
CA GLU A 89 -2.76 21.58 1.56
C GLU A 89 -4.30 21.65 1.38
N GLN A 90 -5.05 20.87 2.17
CA GLN A 90 -6.51 20.86 2.13
C GLN A 90 -7.11 22.19 2.64
N ILE A 91 -6.57 22.75 3.72
CA ILE A 91 -6.99 24.04 4.28
C ILE A 91 -6.76 25.15 3.25
N ASP A 92 -5.61 25.17 2.60
CA ASP A 92 -5.28 26.20 1.61
C ASP A 92 -6.18 26.11 0.39
N HIS A 93 -6.46 24.90 -0.10
CA HIS A 93 -7.44 24.69 -1.18
C HIS A 93 -8.84 25.22 -0.79
N LEU A 94 -9.31 24.91 0.42
CA LEU A 94 -10.62 25.37 0.89
C LEU A 94 -10.68 26.90 1.04
N LYS A 95 -9.61 27.54 1.51
CA LYS A 95 -9.54 29.01 1.59
C LYS A 95 -9.61 29.66 0.21
N GLN A 96 -8.91 29.10 -0.79
CA GLN A 96 -8.99 29.60 -2.16
C GLN A 96 -10.39 29.46 -2.74
N GLN A 97 -11.05 28.33 -2.48
CA GLN A 97 -12.43 28.10 -2.89
C GLN A 97 -13.41 29.07 -2.20
N GLU A 98 -13.25 29.31 -0.90
CA GLU A 98 -14.01 30.31 -0.16
C GLU A 98 -13.86 31.70 -0.76
N GLU A 99 -12.62 32.14 -1.02
CA GLU A 99 -12.35 33.45 -1.62
C GLU A 99 -13.01 33.59 -3.01
N HIS A 100 -12.92 32.56 -3.84
CA HIS A 100 -13.57 32.53 -5.16
C HIS A 100 -15.09 32.68 -5.03
N LEU A 101 -15.73 31.88 -4.17
CA LEU A 101 -17.17 31.92 -3.95
C LEU A 101 -17.64 33.24 -3.34
N MET A 102 -16.84 33.86 -2.46
CA MET A 102 -17.15 35.18 -1.93
C MET A 102 -17.13 36.26 -3.01
N LYS A 103 -16.16 36.21 -3.94
CA LYS A 103 -16.10 37.13 -5.09
C LYS A 103 -17.31 36.95 -6.00
N GLU A 104 -17.61 35.71 -6.40
CA GLU A 104 -18.76 35.40 -7.26
C GLU A 104 -20.09 35.83 -6.61
N ASN A 105 -20.28 35.55 -5.32
CA ASN A 105 -21.47 35.99 -4.59
C ASN A 105 -21.58 37.52 -4.52
N ALA A 106 -20.47 38.24 -4.35
CA ALA A 106 -20.48 39.70 -4.35
C ALA A 106 -20.87 40.28 -5.72
N GLU A 107 -20.41 39.67 -6.81
CA GLU A 107 -20.78 40.06 -8.17
C GLU A 107 -22.26 39.79 -8.46
N LEU A 108 -22.76 38.61 -8.08
CA LEU A 108 -24.18 38.26 -8.22
C LEU A 108 -25.08 39.21 -7.44
N LYS A 109 -24.73 39.55 -6.19
CA LYS A 109 -25.48 40.54 -5.39
C LYS A 109 -25.57 41.89 -6.08
N LYS A 110 -24.45 42.41 -6.61
CA LYS A 110 -24.44 43.67 -7.36
C LYS A 110 -25.35 43.63 -8.59
N ARG A 111 -25.37 42.50 -9.31
CA ARG A 111 -26.25 42.32 -10.48
C ARG A 111 -27.72 42.35 -10.07
N VAL A 112 -28.09 41.58 -9.05
CA VAL A 112 -29.47 41.57 -8.51
C VAL A 112 -29.89 42.96 -8.05
N ASP A 113 -29.02 43.68 -7.33
CA ASP A 113 -29.30 45.04 -6.89
C ASP A 113 -29.54 45.96 -8.10
N SER A 114 -28.70 45.89 -9.14
CA SER A 114 -28.85 46.73 -10.34
C SER A 114 -30.13 46.44 -11.14
N GLU A 115 -30.53 45.17 -11.23
CA GLU A 115 -31.77 44.74 -11.87
C GLU A 115 -32.98 45.24 -11.07
N GLN A 116 -32.93 45.15 -9.73
CA GLN A 116 -33.99 45.67 -8.86
C GLN A 116 -34.13 47.20 -8.97
N HIS A 117 -33.00 47.93 -9.05
CA HIS A 117 -33.03 49.38 -9.28
C HIS A 117 -33.64 49.71 -10.64
N SER A 118 -33.32 48.94 -11.69
CA SER A 118 -33.90 49.11 -13.02
C SER A 118 -35.41 48.86 -13.02
N ILE A 119 -35.87 47.80 -12.36
CA ILE A 119 -37.30 47.48 -12.20
C ILE A 119 -38.03 48.60 -11.44
N ASN A 120 -37.47 49.06 -10.33
CA ASN A 120 -38.05 50.14 -9.53
C ASN A 120 -38.12 51.45 -10.32
N PHE A 121 -37.11 51.75 -11.14
CA PHE A 121 -37.11 52.91 -12.02
C PHE A 121 -38.20 52.83 -13.08
N ILE A 122 -38.36 51.68 -13.75
CA ILE A 122 -39.44 51.46 -14.73
C ILE A 122 -40.82 51.60 -14.08
N ASN A 123 -41.01 51.07 -12.86
CA ASN A 123 -42.29 51.17 -12.16
C ASN A 123 -42.62 52.59 -11.67
N PHE A 124 -41.63 53.49 -11.60
CA PHE A 124 -41.81 54.87 -11.17
C PHE A 124 -42.13 55.83 -12.34
N VAL A 125 -41.69 55.51 -13.56
CA VAL A 125 -41.95 56.28 -14.79
C VAL A 125 -43.28 55.88 -15.40
#